data_AF-A0A949HUF9-F1
#
_entry.id   AF-A0A949HUF9-F1
#
_cell.length_a   1.000
_cell.length_b   1.000
_cell.length_c   1.000
_cell.angle_alpha   90.00
_cell.angle_beta   90.00
_cell.angle_gamma   90.00
#
_symmetry.space_group_name_H-M   'P 1'
#
loop_
_entity.id
_entity.type
_entity.pdbx_description
1 polymer ?
#
loop_
_entity_poly.entity_id
_entity_poly.type
_entity_poly.pdbx_seq_one_letter_code
_entity_poly.pdbx_strand_id
1 'polypeptide(L)'
;MSLTHPLTTTAFDLAGYRITKSFGVVRGIIVRSRSVIGNIGASLQSLFGGNISLYTNLCERAREDAFNLMLTHAGQLGANAVVGVRYDATEIAP
;
A
#
# COMPACT_ATOMS: atom_id res chain seq x y z
N MET A 1 -1.00 0.36 -18.16
CA MET A 1 -0.45 1.65 -17.68
C MET A 1 0.27 1.37 -16.35
N SER A 2 1.60 1.23 -16.39
CA SER A 2 2.44 0.94 -15.20
C SER A 2 3.72 1.77 -15.23
N LEU A 3 3.59 3.07 -15.52
CA LEU A 3 4.72 4.02 -15.54
C LEU A 3 4.78 4.88 -14.27
N THR A 4 3.77 4.82 -13.40
CA THR A 4 3.67 5.67 -12.21
C THR A 4 4.59 5.22 -11.08
N HIS A 5 4.94 3.93 -11.02
CA HIS A 5 5.77 3.35 -9.95
C HIS A 5 7.12 4.07 -9.76
N PRO A 6 7.95 4.30 -10.81
CA PRO A 6 9.22 5.02 -10.65
C PRO A 6 9.10 6.53 -10.36
N LEU A 7 7.92 7.14 -10.57
CA LEU A 7 7.66 8.56 -10.30
C LEU A 7 6.69 8.73 -9.12
N THR A 8 6.80 7.84 -8.13
CA THR A 8 6.03 7.89 -6.90
C THR A 8 6.94 8.13 -5.70
N THR A 9 6.60 9.09 -4.84
CA THR A 9 7.46 9.48 -3.72
C THR A 9 6.68 9.93 -2.48
N THR A 10 7.32 9.84 -1.32
CA THR A 10 6.84 10.44 -0.07
C THR A 10 7.20 11.93 0.04
N ALA A 11 8.12 12.43 -0.78
CA ALA A 11 8.40 13.86 -0.92
C ALA A 11 7.23 14.60 -1.62
N PHE A 12 7.19 15.93 -1.54
CA PHE A 12 6.16 16.74 -2.20
C PHE A 12 6.54 17.17 -3.62
N ASP A 13 7.75 16.85 -4.06
CA ASP A 13 8.32 17.14 -5.36
C ASP A 13 9.16 15.96 -5.89
N LEU A 14 9.53 16.03 -7.17
CA LEU A 14 10.38 15.07 -7.85
C LEU A 14 11.54 15.85 -8.47
N ALA A 15 12.76 15.65 -7.96
CA ALA A 15 13.95 16.34 -8.47
C ALA A 15 14.13 16.08 -9.98
N GLY A 16 14.37 17.14 -10.75
CA GLY A 16 14.48 17.07 -12.22
C GLY A 16 13.14 17.07 -12.97
N TYR A 17 12.01 17.06 -12.27
CA TYR A 17 10.67 17.14 -12.85
C TYR A 17 9.93 18.41 -12.40
N ARG A 18 8.91 18.80 -13.15
CA ARG A 18 8.00 19.92 -12.81
C ARG A 18 6.58 19.42 -12.79
N ILE A 19 5.84 19.71 -11.71
CA ILE A 19 4.40 19.46 -11.63
C ILE A 19 3.69 20.48 -12.52
N THR A 20 2.98 20.01 -13.55
CA THR A 20 2.26 20.86 -14.51
C THR A 20 0.75 20.86 -14.31
N LYS A 21 0.21 19.85 -13.63
CA LYS A 21 -1.22 19.70 -13.34
C LYS A 21 -1.42 18.83 -12.10
N SER A 22 -2.40 19.20 -11.27
CA SER A 22 -2.85 18.42 -10.13
C SER A 22 -4.20 17.77 -10.43
N PHE A 23 -4.36 16.49 -10.07
CA PHE A 23 -5.57 15.71 -10.35
C PHE A 23 -6.45 15.47 -9.11
N GLY A 24 -6.09 16.07 -7.97
CA GLY A 24 -6.78 15.84 -6.69
C GLY A 24 -6.19 14.65 -5.93
N VAL A 25 -6.97 14.14 -4.97
CA VAL A 25 -6.53 13.09 -4.04
C VAL A 25 -6.71 11.72 -4.68
N VAL A 26 -5.67 10.89 -4.60
CA VAL A 26 -5.71 9.47 -4.96
C VAL A 26 -5.56 8.61 -3.71
N ARG A 27 -6.09 7.39 -3.75
CA ARG A 27 -6.10 6.48 -2.61
C ARG A 27 -6.12 5.03 -3.07
N GLY A 28 -5.55 4.16 -2.26
CA GLY A 28 -5.77 2.72 -2.30
C GLY A 28 -6.03 2.21 -0.90
N ILE A 29 -7.07 1.40 -0.76
CA ILE A 29 -7.54 0.89 0.53
C ILE A 29 -7.60 -0.62 0.44
N ILE A 30 -7.03 -1.30 1.43
CA ILE A 30 -7.17 -2.74 1.62
C ILE A 30 -7.68 -3.00 3.03
N VAL A 31 -8.58 -3.97 3.16
CA VAL A 31 -9.05 -4.47 4.45
C VAL A 31 -8.71 -5.96 4.52
N ARG A 32 -8.04 -6.38 5.59
CA ARG A 32 -7.67 -7.78 5.82
C ARG A 32 -8.40 -8.27 7.07
N SER A 33 -9.07 -9.42 6.94
CA SER A 33 -9.83 -10.02 8.05
C SER A 33 -8.89 -10.70 9.05
N ARG A 34 -9.23 -10.59 10.34
CA ARG A 34 -8.61 -11.36 11.43
C ARG A 34 -8.70 -12.87 11.20
N SER A 35 -9.74 -13.37 10.52
CA SER A 35 -9.87 -14.80 10.20
C SER A 35 -8.82 -15.27 9.19
N VAL A 36 -8.43 -14.42 8.24
CA VAL A 36 -7.32 -14.73 7.32
C VAL A 36 -5.98 -14.74 8.07
N ILE A 37 -5.81 -13.81 9.01
CA ILE A 37 -4.62 -13.74 9.88
C ILE A 37 -4.58 -14.96 10.82
N GLY A 38 -5.71 -15.33 11.43
CA GLY A 38 -5.85 -16.43 12.38
C GLY A 38 -5.69 -17.81 11.74
N ASN A 39 -6.26 -18.03 10.56
CA ASN A 39 -6.09 -19.29 9.82
C ASN A 39 -4.61 -19.55 9.45
N ILE A 40 -3.86 -18.49 9.11
CA ILE A 40 -2.44 -18.63 8.77
C ILE A 40 -1.59 -18.72 10.04
N GLY A 41 -1.91 -17.96 11.11
CA GLY A 41 -1.24 -18.02 12.41
C GLY A 41 -1.38 -19.37 13.14
N ALA A 42 -2.55 -20.00 13.07
CA ALA A 42 -2.80 -21.33 13.66
C ALA A 42 -1.98 -22.43 12.98
N SER A 43 -1.69 -22.30 11.69
CA SER A 43 -0.89 -23.27 10.93
C SER A 43 0.63 -23.18 11.21
N LEU A 44 1.11 -22.07 11.76
CA LEU A 44 2.53 -21.76 11.99
C LEU A 44 2.97 -21.82 13.46
N GLN A 45 2.02 -21.72 14.41
CA GLN A 45 2.30 -21.92 15.85
C GLN A 45 2.89 -23.30 16.17
N SER A 46 2.70 -24.29 15.29
CA SER A 46 3.20 -25.66 15.47
C SER A 46 4.69 -25.83 15.17
N LEU A 47 5.37 -24.88 14.51
CA LEU A 47 6.71 -25.13 13.97
C LEU A 47 7.85 -24.46 14.76
N PHE A 48 7.97 -23.13 14.85
CA PHE A 48 9.21 -22.54 15.42
C PHE A 48 9.05 -21.08 15.91
N GLY A 49 8.36 -20.83 17.02
CA GLY A 49 8.57 -19.64 17.89
C GLY A 49 8.68 -18.24 17.23
N GLY A 50 8.14 -18.03 16.03
CA GLY A 50 8.57 -16.97 15.08
C GLY A 50 7.44 -16.04 14.61
N ASN A 51 6.54 -15.67 15.52
CA ASN A 51 5.33 -14.88 15.25
C ASN A 51 5.53 -13.51 14.58
N ILE A 52 6.76 -13.02 14.33
CA ILE A 52 6.96 -11.69 13.73
C ILE A 52 6.99 -11.74 12.20
N SER A 53 7.61 -12.75 11.59
CA SER A 53 7.81 -12.79 10.12
C SER A 53 6.48 -12.87 9.36
N LEU A 54 5.52 -13.67 9.85
CA LEU A 54 4.23 -13.83 9.17
C LEU A 54 3.41 -12.54 9.16
N TYR A 55 3.25 -11.89 10.33
CA TYR A 55 2.47 -10.66 10.42
C TYR A 55 3.13 -9.54 9.63
N THR A 56 4.47 -9.47 9.63
CA THR A 56 5.22 -8.57 8.75
C THR A 56 4.89 -8.84 7.28
N ASN A 57 4.93 -10.10 6.82
CA ASN A 57 4.60 -10.44 5.44
C ASN A 57 3.15 -10.07 5.06
N LEU A 58 2.20 -10.24 5.99
CA LEU A 58 0.81 -9.82 5.78
C LEU A 58 0.69 -8.30 5.64
N CYS A 59 1.38 -7.55 6.49
CA CYS A 59 1.42 -6.08 6.40
C CYS A 59 2.08 -5.60 5.11
N GLU A 60 3.20 -6.21 4.71
CA GLU A 60 3.88 -5.88 3.45
C GLU A 60 2.99 -6.16 2.24
N ARG A 61 2.31 -7.31 2.23
CA ARG A 61 1.38 -7.64 1.16
C ARG A 61 0.20 -6.68 1.10
N ALA A 62 -0.34 -6.30 2.26
CA ALA A 62 -1.41 -5.31 2.35
C ALA A 62 -0.96 -3.95 1.79
N ARG A 63 0.26 -3.50 2.14
CA ARG A 63 0.82 -2.25 1.62
C ARG A 63 1.03 -2.31 0.11
N GLU A 64 1.57 -3.41 -0.41
CA GLU A 64 1.76 -3.63 -1.85
C GLU A 64 0.44 -3.51 -2.62
N ASP A 65 -0.62 -4.17 -2.14
CA ASP A 65 -1.93 -4.13 -2.78
C ASP A 65 -2.55 -2.72 -2.70
N ALA A 66 -2.50 -2.06 -1.54
CA ALA A 66 -2.98 -0.70 -1.37
C ALA A 66 -2.23 0.29 -2.26
N PHE A 67 -0.91 0.13 -2.40
CA PHE A 67 -0.09 0.93 -3.28
C PHE A 67 -0.51 0.79 -4.75
N ASN A 68 -0.69 -0.44 -5.22
CA ASN A 68 -1.12 -0.71 -6.60
C ASN A 68 -2.52 -0.15 -6.89
N LEU A 69 -3.43 -0.22 -5.93
CA LEU A 69 -4.75 0.41 -6.04
C LEU A 69 -4.64 1.94 -6.13
N MET A 70 -3.77 2.57 -5.33
CA MET A 70 -3.51 4.01 -5.39
C MET A 70 -2.94 4.42 -6.76
N LEU A 71 -1.98 3.67 -7.31
CA LEU A 71 -1.43 3.93 -8.65
C LEU A 71 -2.48 3.75 -9.75
N THR A 72 -3.35 2.75 -9.61
CA THR A 72 -4.44 2.52 -10.56
C THR A 72 -5.42 3.68 -10.54
N HIS A 73 -5.83 4.14 -9.36
CA HIS A 73 -6.70 5.30 -9.20
C HIS A 73 -6.04 6.58 -9.77
N ALA A 74 -4.74 6.79 -9.55
CA ALA A 74 -4.01 7.89 -10.17
C ALA A 74 -4.02 7.80 -11.71
N GLY A 75 -3.79 6.61 -12.25
CA GLY A 75 -3.84 6.35 -13.70
C GLY A 75 -5.22 6.61 -14.31
N GLN A 76 -6.31 6.31 -13.60
CA GLN A 76 -7.69 6.60 -14.04
C GLN A 76 -7.95 8.10 -14.19
N LEU A 77 -7.28 8.94 -13.39
CA LEU A 77 -7.35 10.40 -13.50
C LEU A 77 -6.42 10.95 -14.59
N GLY A 78 -5.59 10.10 -15.21
CA GLY A 78 -4.58 10.50 -16.19
C GLY A 78 -3.28 10.99 -15.58
N ALA A 79 -3.04 10.76 -14.28
CA ALA A 79 -1.78 11.11 -13.64
C ALA A 79 -0.67 10.12 -14.01
N ASN A 80 0.55 10.64 -14.13
CA ASN A 80 1.77 9.87 -14.44
C ASN A 80 2.78 9.82 -13.27
N ALA A 81 2.47 10.48 -12.15
CA ALA A 81 3.28 10.53 -10.94
C ALA A 81 2.36 10.68 -9.71
N VAL A 82 2.85 10.25 -8.54
CA VAL A 82 2.18 10.50 -7.24
C VAL A 82 3.20 11.01 -6.23
N VAL A 83 3.00 12.22 -5.74
CA VAL A 83 3.84 12.83 -4.69
C VAL A 83 3.10 12.88 -3.36
N GLY A 84 3.83 12.98 -2.26
CA GLY A 84 3.25 13.10 -0.92
C GLY A 84 2.59 11.83 -0.41
N VAL A 85 3.01 10.65 -0.90
CA VAL A 85 2.40 9.36 -0.50
C VAL A 85 2.55 9.13 1.00
N ARG A 86 1.47 8.71 1.65
CA ARG A 86 1.46 8.29 3.06
C ARG A 86 0.68 6.99 3.19
N TYR A 87 1.17 6.10 4.04
CA TYR A 87 0.39 4.97 4.52
C TYR A 87 -0.31 5.35 5.81
N ASP A 88 -1.53 4.85 5.95
CA ASP A 88 -2.27 4.86 7.20
C ASP A 88 -2.78 3.44 7.46
N ALA A 89 -2.88 3.07 8.73
CA ALA A 89 -3.37 1.78 9.17
C ALA A 89 -4.26 1.97 10.39
N THR A 90 -5.48 1.46 10.31
CA THR A 90 -6.45 1.50 11.39
C THR A 90 -7.06 0.12 11.55
N GLU A 91 -7.32 -0.25 12.80
CA GLU A 91 -8.09 -1.43 13.12
C GLU A 91 -9.59 -1.12 13.02
N ILE A 92 -10.30 -1.94 12.26
CA ILE A 92 -11.76 -1.84 12.12
C ILE A 92 -12.36 -2.94 12.99
N ALA A 93 -12.82 -2.54 14.18
CA ALA A 93 -13.46 -3.33 15.26
C ALA A 93 -12.52 -3.97 16.32
N PRO A 94 -12.95 -4.05 17.60
CA PRO A 94 -12.19 -4.63 18.72
C PRO A 94 -11.98 -6.13 18.61
#